data_AF-A0A836UEB1-F1
#
_entry.id   AF-A0A836UEB1-F1
#
_cell.length_a   1.000
_cell.length_b   1.000
_cell.length_c   1.000
_cell.angle_alpha   90.00
_cell.angle_beta   90.00
_cell.angle_gamma   90.00
#
_symmetry.space_group_name_H-M   'P 1'
#
loop_
_entity.id
_entity.type
_entity.pdbx_description
1 polymer ?
#
loop_
_entity_poly.entity_id
_entity_poly.type
_entity_poly.pdbx_seq_one_letter_code
_entity_poly.pdbx_strand_id
1 'polypeptide(L)'
;EAASIAKESSNKFEKHVFIAGSIGPTGEILEPLGALSKTDAQAAFKQQALALKNGGADLLWIETMSSEEEMEAALLGAKESSLPIICSYSFDTHGKSMMGLEPSQLAELARKFCPDVIGYGANCGIGASELIGSLICFKTSKKNEDLLLVAKGNCGVPEFKGDAIVYNGTPEMMAK
;
A
#
# COMPACT_ATOMS: atom_id res chain seq x y z
N GLU A 1 -0.38 18.89 5.75
CA GLU A 1 -1.45 19.59 5.01
C GLU A 1 -2.42 18.63 4.30
N ALA A 2 -1.94 17.69 3.46
CA ALA A 2 -2.80 16.76 2.71
C ALA A 2 -3.87 16.04 3.56
N ALA A 3 -3.51 15.48 4.72
CA ALA A 3 -4.47 14.83 5.62
C ALA A 3 -5.53 15.80 6.19
N SER A 4 -5.17 17.06 6.46
CA SER A 4 -6.11 18.08 6.95
C SER A 4 -7.14 18.41 5.87
N ILE A 5 -6.67 18.60 4.63
CA ILE A 5 -7.54 18.85 3.48
C ILE A 5 -8.53 17.69 3.28
N ALA A 6 -8.05 16.44 3.41
CA ALA A 6 -8.91 15.26 3.30
C ALA A 6 -9.94 15.20 4.45
N LYS A 7 -9.53 15.54 5.68
CA LYS A 7 -10.42 15.60 6.85
C LYS A 7 -11.48 16.70 6.72
N GLU A 8 -11.09 17.88 6.26
CA GLU A 8 -12.03 18.98 6.00
C GLU A 8 -13.01 18.62 4.89
N SER A 9 -12.52 17.96 3.84
CA SER A 9 -13.33 17.48 2.72
C SER A 9 -14.34 16.41 3.12
N SER A 10 -14.10 15.67 4.21
CA SER A 10 -15.02 14.64 4.68
C SER A 10 -16.21 15.18 5.45
N ASN A 11 -16.14 16.42 5.97
CA ASN A 11 -17.22 17.07 6.72
C ASN A 11 -18.53 17.24 5.92
N LYS A 12 -18.48 17.15 4.59
CA LYS A 12 -19.65 17.22 3.71
C LYS A 12 -20.50 15.94 3.70
N PHE A 13 -20.00 14.85 4.27
CA PHE A 13 -20.69 13.57 4.28
C PHE A 13 -21.31 13.31 5.66
N GLU A 14 -22.57 12.85 5.69
CA GLU A 14 -23.25 12.46 6.93
C GLU A 14 -22.66 11.18 7.54
N LYS A 15 -22.14 10.29 6.69
CA LYS A 15 -21.46 9.06 7.12
C LYS A 15 -20.03 9.36 7.57
N HIS A 16 -19.55 8.60 8.55
CA HIS A 16 -18.14 8.64 8.91
C HIS A 16 -17.27 8.21 7.73
N VAL A 17 -16.24 9.01 7.43
CA VAL A 17 -15.26 8.74 6.37
C VAL A 17 -13.89 8.64 7.03
N PHE A 18 -13.26 7.49 6.90
CA PHE A 18 -11.88 7.27 7.34
C PHE A 18 -10.90 7.99 6.42
N ILE A 19 -9.93 8.68 7.01
CA ILE A 19 -8.82 9.32 6.30
C ILE A 19 -7.58 8.44 6.41
N ALA A 20 -7.18 7.85 5.29
CA ALA A 20 -5.95 7.05 5.22
C ALA A 20 -4.77 7.90 4.73
N GLY A 21 -3.72 7.98 5.54
CA GLY A 21 -2.47 8.65 5.16
C GLY A 21 -1.65 7.79 4.21
N SER A 22 -1.59 8.17 2.93
CA SER A 22 -0.83 7.47 1.90
C SER A 22 0.68 7.65 2.08
N ILE A 23 1.42 6.53 2.02
CA ILE A 23 2.88 6.47 2.06
C ILE A 23 3.32 5.54 0.92
N GLY A 24 4.00 6.11 -0.08
CA GLY A 24 4.61 5.35 -1.18
C GLY A 24 6.05 4.93 -0.87
N PRO A 25 6.71 4.21 -1.79
CA PRO A 25 8.13 3.92 -1.69
C PRO A 25 8.97 5.21 -1.76
N THR A 26 10.19 5.14 -1.25
CA THR A 26 11.20 6.22 -1.37
C THR A 26 11.59 6.48 -2.82
N GLY A 27 11.50 5.45 -3.68
CA GLY A 27 12.03 5.47 -5.04
C GLY A 27 13.53 5.16 -5.12
N GLU A 28 14.18 4.97 -3.97
CA GLU A 28 15.60 4.61 -3.87
C GLU A 28 15.76 3.12 -3.61
N ILE A 29 16.92 2.59 -3.99
CA ILE A 29 17.31 1.22 -3.62
C ILE A 29 18.08 1.28 -2.30
N LEU A 30 17.69 0.43 -1.35
CA LEU A 30 18.39 0.35 -0.06
C LEU A 30 19.75 -0.33 -0.18
N GLU A 31 20.66 -0.01 0.75
CA GLU A 31 21.93 -0.73 0.91
C GLU A 31 21.70 -2.24 1.13
N PRO A 32 22.59 -3.12 0.61
CA PRO A 32 23.84 -2.80 -0.09
C PRO A 32 23.68 -2.58 -1.61
N LEU A 33 22.46 -2.69 -2.15
CA LEU A 33 22.23 -2.58 -3.60
C LEU A 33 22.14 -1.13 -4.08
N GLY A 34 21.76 -0.20 -3.21
CA GLY A 34 21.78 1.24 -3.47
C GLY A 34 22.42 2.02 -2.34
N ALA A 35 22.12 3.32 -2.27
CA ALA A 35 22.83 4.28 -1.42
C ALA A 35 22.05 4.71 -0.16
N LEU A 36 20.75 4.40 -0.08
CA LEU A 36 19.93 4.78 1.07
C LEU A 36 20.04 3.71 2.16
N SER A 37 20.49 4.12 3.35
CA SER A 37 20.53 3.19 4.49
C SER A 37 19.12 2.88 4.99
N LYS A 38 18.92 1.67 5.52
CA LYS A 38 17.64 1.28 6.14
C LYS A 38 17.22 2.23 7.27
N THR A 39 18.19 2.71 8.04
CA THR A 39 17.96 3.65 9.16
C THR A 39 17.44 4.99 8.66
N ASP A 40 18.03 5.52 7.58
CA ASP A 40 17.59 6.79 7.01
C ASP A 40 16.21 6.68 6.37
N ALA A 41 15.95 5.57 5.66
CA ALA A 41 14.61 5.27 5.14
C ALA A 41 13.57 5.20 6.28
N GLN A 42 13.88 4.48 7.37
CA GLN A 42 13.00 4.40 8.54
C GLN A 42 12.74 5.78 9.15
N ALA A 43 13.77 6.62 9.28
CA ALA A 43 13.63 7.98 9.80
C ALA A 43 12.72 8.85 8.90
N ALA A 44 12.88 8.74 7.57
CA ALA A 44 12.03 9.42 6.61
C ALA A 44 10.56 8.97 6.72
N PHE A 45 10.30 7.66 6.76
CA PHE A 45 8.96 7.12 6.94
C PHE A 45 8.33 7.51 8.27
N LYS A 46 9.11 7.54 9.36
CA LYS A 46 8.66 8.03 10.67
C LYS A 46 8.20 9.49 10.58
N GLN A 47 9.00 10.35 9.96
CA GLN A 47 8.66 11.76 9.81
C GLN A 47 7.35 11.94 9.03
N GLN A 48 7.19 11.23 7.91
CA GLN A 48 5.96 11.30 7.10
C GLN A 48 4.74 10.76 7.87
N ALA A 49 4.86 9.63 8.55
CA ALA A 49 3.80 9.02 9.33
C ALA A 49 3.30 9.95 10.46
N LEU A 50 4.22 10.58 11.19
CA LEU A 50 3.88 11.56 12.23
C LEU A 50 3.22 12.81 11.64
N ALA A 51 3.69 13.29 10.48
CA ALA A 51 3.06 14.42 9.80
C ALA A 51 1.62 14.11 9.33
N LEU A 52 1.38 12.90 8.81
CA LEU A 52 0.05 12.43 8.41
C LEU A 52 -0.89 12.32 9.62
N LYS A 53 -0.42 11.74 10.73
CA LYS A 53 -1.16 11.69 11.99
C LYS A 53 -1.53 13.09 12.49
N ASN A 54 -0.56 14.00 12.55
CA ASN A 54 -0.79 15.37 13.01
C ASN A 54 -1.78 16.13 12.11
N GLY A 55 -1.86 15.75 10.82
CA GLY A 55 -2.87 16.25 9.89
C GLY A 55 -4.25 15.59 10.01
N GLY A 56 -4.46 14.64 10.93
CA GLY A 56 -5.76 14.04 11.19
C GLY A 56 -6.06 12.74 10.43
N ALA A 57 -5.03 12.02 9.95
CA ALA A 57 -5.21 10.66 9.43
C ALA A 57 -5.68 9.70 10.53
N ASP A 58 -6.64 8.83 10.19
CA ASP A 58 -7.21 7.81 11.09
C ASP A 58 -6.42 6.49 11.01
N LEU A 59 -5.75 6.24 9.87
CA LEU A 59 -4.85 5.09 9.65
C LEU A 59 -3.77 5.44 8.62
N LEU A 60 -2.75 4.60 8.51
CA LEU A 60 -1.70 4.73 7.49
C LEU A 60 -1.85 3.66 6.41
N TRP A 61 -1.66 4.07 5.16
CA TRP A 61 -1.76 3.21 3.99
C TRP A 61 -0.43 3.21 3.25
N ILE A 62 0.41 2.22 3.56
CA ILE A 62 1.69 2.00 2.88
C ILE A 62 1.40 1.25 1.58
N GLU A 63 1.71 1.85 0.44
CA GLU A 63 1.32 1.32 -0.87
C GLU A 63 2.43 1.27 -1.89
N THR A 64 2.27 0.37 -2.86
CA THR A 64 3.14 0.26 -4.04
C THR A 64 4.59 -0.05 -3.68
N MET A 65 4.83 -0.66 -2.53
CA MET A 65 6.17 -1.12 -2.17
C MET A 65 6.58 -2.29 -3.06
N SER A 66 7.86 -2.41 -3.34
CA SER A 66 8.41 -3.49 -4.18
C SER A 66 9.45 -4.35 -3.49
N SER A 67 10.08 -3.86 -2.42
CA SER A 67 11.13 -4.52 -1.61
C SER A 67 10.60 -4.85 -0.21
N GLU A 68 11.10 -5.95 0.36
CA GLU A 68 10.79 -6.36 1.73
C GLU A 68 11.52 -5.47 2.73
N GLU A 69 12.78 -5.13 2.45
CA GLU A 69 13.61 -4.28 3.28
C GLU A 69 13.04 -2.86 3.39
N GLU A 70 12.55 -2.30 2.27
CA GLU A 70 11.92 -0.99 2.23
C GLU A 70 10.56 -1.01 2.94
N MET A 71 9.75 -2.05 2.72
CA MET A 71 8.49 -2.23 3.45
C MET A 71 8.73 -2.34 4.95
N GLU A 72 9.75 -3.09 5.38
CA GLU A 72 10.09 -3.22 6.79
C GLU A 72 10.54 -1.88 7.39
N ALA A 73 11.36 -1.11 6.68
CA ALA A 73 11.74 0.24 7.09
C ALA A 73 10.51 1.16 7.22
N ALA A 74 9.57 1.07 6.27
CA ALA A 74 8.32 1.82 6.30
C ALA A 74 7.43 1.43 7.48
N LEU A 75 7.26 0.14 7.75
CA LEU A 75 6.49 -0.36 8.90
C LEU A 75 7.12 0.05 10.23
N LEU A 76 8.44 -0.06 10.37
CA LEU A 76 9.18 0.37 11.56
C LEU A 76 9.12 1.89 11.79
N GLY A 77 9.13 2.68 10.73
CA GLY A 77 8.95 4.14 10.83
C GLY A 77 7.50 4.51 11.16
N ALA A 78 6.55 3.88 10.48
CA ALA A 78 5.12 4.18 10.58
C ALA A 78 4.50 3.82 11.93
N LYS A 79 4.94 2.72 12.56
CA LYS A 79 4.41 2.29 13.87
C LYS A 79 4.62 3.32 14.99
N GLU A 80 5.61 4.20 14.84
CA GLU A 80 5.87 5.31 15.78
C GLU A 80 4.74 6.34 15.81
N SER A 81 3.87 6.37 14.79
CA SER A 81 2.64 7.16 14.81
C SER A 81 1.56 6.53 15.72
N SER A 82 1.65 5.24 16.05
CA SER A 82 0.61 4.47 16.74
C SER A 82 -0.76 4.44 16.01
N LEU A 83 -0.81 4.83 14.74
CA LEU A 83 -1.98 4.63 13.90
C LEU A 83 -2.00 3.20 13.36
N PRO A 84 -3.18 2.59 13.14
CA PRO A 84 -3.28 1.32 12.45
C PRO A 84 -2.70 1.41 11.04
N ILE A 85 -2.05 0.34 10.57
CA ILE A 85 -1.37 0.31 9.29
C ILE A 85 -2.01 -0.73 8.36
N ILE A 86 -2.22 -0.33 7.11
CA ILE A 86 -2.47 -1.22 5.98
C ILE A 86 -1.26 -1.14 5.05
N CYS A 87 -0.77 -2.29 4.59
CA CYS A 87 0.38 -2.35 3.68
C CYS A 87 0.07 -3.09 2.37
N SER A 88 0.68 -2.67 1.26
CA SER A 88 0.45 -3.31 -0.03
C SER A 88 1.68 -3.33 -0.93
N TYR A 89 1.79 -4.40 -1.69
CA TYR A 89 2.72 -4.53 -2.82
C TYR A 89 1.99 -4.29 -4.14
N SER A 90 2.78 -3.90 -5.15
CA SER A 90 2.35 -3.96 -6.55
C SER A 90 2.95 -5.21 -7.19
N PHE A 91 2.12 -6.01 -7.86
CA PHE A 91 2.54 -7.24 -8.54
C PHE A 91 2.42 -7.09 -10.07
N ASP A 92 3.33 -7.73 -10.80
CA ASP A 92 3.32 -7.81 -12.25
C ASP A 92 2.47 -9.00 -12.77
N THR A 93 2.51 -9.26 -14.08
CA THR A 93 1.80 -10.40 -14.70
C THR A 93 2.29 -11.76 -14.23
N HIS A 94 3.48 -11.86 -13.65
CA HIS A 94 4.01 -13.09 -13.07
C HIS A 94 3.60 -13.26 -11.60
N GLY A 95 2.79 -12.33 -11.06
CA GLY A 95 2.33 -12.37 -9.68
C GLY A 95 3.42 -12.05 -8.67
N LYS A 96 4.49 -11.36 -9.10
CA LYS A 96 5.62 -10.98 -8.23
C LYS A 96 5.80 -9.48 -8.18
N SER A 97 6.32 -8.97 -7.07
CA SER A 97 6.75 -7.57 -7.01
C SER A 97 7.91 -7.32 -7.97
N MET A 98 8.24 -6.05 -8.22
CA MET A 98 9.41 -5.69 -9.04
C MET A 98 10.71 -6.34 -8.51
N MET A 99 10.82 -6.57 -7.20
CA MET A 99 11.97 -7.23 -6.57
C MET A 99 11.78 -8.75 -6.40
N GLY A 100 10.78 -9.33 -7.05
CA GLY A 100 10.58 -10.79 -7.09
C GLY A 100 9.82 -11.39 -5.91
N LEU A 101 9.16 -10.57 -5.08
CA LEU A 101 8.44 -11.03 -3.89
C LEU A 101 7.08 -11.61 -4.25
N GLU A 102 6.72 -12.71 -3.59
CA GLU A 102 5.41 -13.36 -3.72
C GLU A 102 4.39 -12.82 -2.70
N PRO A 103 3.07 -12.90 -2.98
CA PRO A 103 2.02 -12.48 -2.04
C PRO A 103 2.15 -13.12 -0.64
N SER A 104 2.58 -14.38 -0.57
CA SER A 104 2.77 -15.10 0.69
C SER A 104 3.83 -14.45 1.60
N GLN A 105 4.84 -13.79 1.02
CA GLN A 105 5.89 -13.11 1.78
C GLN A 105 5.34 -11.85 2.46
N LEU A 106 4.51 -11.07 1.76
CA LEU A 106 3.84 -9.92 2.38
C LEU A 106 2.86 -10.37 3.49
N ALA A 107 2.13 -11.46 3.29
CA ALA A 107 1.24 -12.00 4.31
C ALA A 107 2.01 -12.40 5.59
N GLU A 108 3.21 -12.99 5.43
CA GLU A 108 4.07 -13.31 6.55
C GLU A 108 4.63 -12.05 7.24
N LEU A 109 5.07 -11.07 6.48
CA LEU A 109 5.59 -9.80 7.00
C LEU A 109 4.50 -9.05 7.78
N ALA A 110 3.30 -8.90 7.21
CA ALA A 110 2.17 -8.25 7.87
C ALA A 110 1.85 -8.90 9.22
N ARG A 111 1.88 -10.24 9.29
CA ARG A 111 1.69 -10.99 10.54
C ARG A 111 2.78 -10.70 11.58
N LYS A 112 4.04 -10.53 11.17
CA LYS A 112 5.15 -10.20 12.09
C LYS A 112 4.98 -8.82 12.74
N PHE A 113 4.27 -7.91 12.08
CA PHE A 113 4.02 -6.54 12.54
C PHE A 113 2.65 -6.35 13.21
N CYS A 114 1.92 -7.43 13.52
CA CYS A 114 0.75 -7.34 14.39
C CYS A 114 1.15 -6.89 15.81
N PRO A 115 0.33 -6.06 16.49
CA PRO A 115 -0.99 -5.58 16.08
C PRO A 115 -0.97 -4.24 15.31
N ASP A 116 0.21 -3.67 15.02
CA ASP A 116 0.32 -2.37 14.33
C ASP A 116 -0.25 -2.45 12.91
N VAL A 117 0.04 -3.53 12.19
CA VAL A 117 -0.55 -3.85 10.89
C VAL A 117 -1.88 -4.57 11.09
N ILE A 118 -2.94 -4.00 10.52
CA ILE A 118 -4.32 -4.51 10.59
C ILE A 118 -4.80 -5.10 9.25
N GLY A 119 -4.08 -4.86 8.16
CA GLY A 119 -4.43 -5.38 6.86
C GLY A 119 -3.29 -5.32 5.87
N TYR A 120 -3.37 -6.17 4.85
CA TYR A 120 -2.39 -6.22 3.77
C TYR A 120 -3.04 -6.59 2.46
N GLY A 121 -2.36 -6.33 1.35
CA GLY A 121 -2.86 -6.76 0.06
C GLY A 121 -2.08 -6.23 -1.12
N ALA A 122 -2.80 -5.96 -2.20
CA ALA A 122 -2.23 -5.51 -3.46
C ALA A 122 -2.88 -4.23 -3.94
N ASN A 123 -2.08 -3.38 -4.57
CA ASN A 123 -2.56 -2.22 -5.29
C ASN A 123 -1.77 -2.04 -6.58
N CYS A 124 -2.26 -1.19 -7.48
CA CYS A 124 -1.63 -0.97 -8.78
C CYS A 124 -1.54 -2.31 -9.56
N GLY A 125 -0.56 -2.43 -10.46
CA GLY A 125 -0.39 -3.58 -11.34
C GLY A 125 -1.08 -3.42 -12.69
N ILE A 126 -1.38 -4.54 -13.34
CA ILE A 126 -1.71 -4.55 -14.77
C ILE A 126 -3.22 -4.52 -15.01
N GLY A 127 -4.04 -4.99 -14.06
CA GLY A 127 -5.49 -4.97 -14.19
C GLY A 127 -6.23 -5.65 -13.03
N ALA A 128 -7.57 -5.68 -13.12
CA ALA A 128 -8.43 -6.29 -12.12
C ALA A 128 -8.23 -7.83 -12.00
N SER A 129 -7.98 -8.51 -13.13
CA SER A 129 -7.78 -9.96 -13.16
C SER A 129 -6.53 -10.40 -12.40
N GLU A 130 -5.42 -9.70 -12.58
CA GLU A 130 -4.15 -9.96 -11.91
C GLU A 130 -4.29 -9.71 -10.41
N LEU A 131 -4.99 -8.64 -10.03
CA LEU A 131 -5.27 -8.32 -8.63
C LEU A 131 -6.11 -9.40 -7.94
N ILE A 132 -7.11 -9.96 -8.63
CA ILE A 132 -7.88 -11.11 -8.14
C ILE A 132 -6.96 -12.32 -7.92
N GLY A 133 -6.01 -12.56 -8.83
CA GLY A 133 -4.97 -13.57 -8.66
C GLY A 133 -4.18 -13.37 -7.36
N SER A 134 -3.66 -12.16 -7.11
CA SER A 134 -2.96 -11.82 -5.87
C SER A 134 -3.84 -12.05 -4.63
N LEU A 135 -5.12 -11.67 -4.68
CA LEU A 135 -6.06 -11.89 -3.58
C LEU A 135 -6.31 -13.36 -3.28
N ILE A 136 -6.42 -14.22 -4.30
CA ILE A 136 -6.56 -15.67 -4.13
C ILE A 136 -5.31 -16.22 -3.45
N CYS A 137 -4.11 -15.79 -3.86
CA CYS A 137 -2.86 -16.16 -3.21
C CYS A 137 -2.84 -15.70 -1.75
N PHE A 138 -3.18 -14.44 -1.47
CA PHE A 138 -3.24 -13.92 -0.10
C PHE A 138 -4.19 -14.73 0.76
N LYS A 139 -5.42 -14.98 0.29
CA LYS A 139 -6.43 -15.77 1.00
C LYS A 139 -5.93 -17.18 1.32
N THR A 140 -5.21 -17.81 0.38
CA THR A 140 -4.65 -19.15 0.58
C THR A 140 -3.47 -19.15 1.55
N SER A 141 -2.68 -18.07 1.57
CA SER A 141 -1.54 -17.89 2.48
C SER A 141 -1.90 -17.30 3.85
N LYS A 142 -3.16 -16.90 4.06
CA LYS A 142 -3.60 -16.19 5.25
C LYS A 142 -3.48 -17.10 6.48
N LYS A 143 -2.62 -16.69 7.42
CA LYS A 143 -2.37 -17.43 8.69
C LYS A 143 -2.98 -16.76 9.92
N ASN A 144 -3.45 -15.51 9.78
CA ASN A 144 -4.12 -14.77 10.83
C ASN A 144 -5.44 -14.23 10.26
N GLU A 145 -6.58 -14.71 10.78
CA GLU A 145 -7.89 -14.33 10.28
C GLU A 145 -8.28 -12.89 10.61
N ASP A 146 -7.67 -12.30 11.63
CA ASP A 146 -7.94 -10.92 12.06
C ASP A 146 -7.37 -9.87 11.09
N LEU A 147 -6.38 -10.26 10.27
CA LEU A 147 -5.81 -9.36 9.26
C LEU A 147 -6.76 -9.20 8.07
N LEU A 148 -7.06 -7.96 7.71
CA LEU A 148 -7.87 -7.61 6.56
C LEU A 148 -7.10 -7.85 5.25
N LEU A 149 -7.79 -8.32 4.22
CA LEU A 149 -7.27 -8.34 2.86
C LEU A 149 -7.76 -7.08 2.12
N VAL A 150 -6.84 -6.35 1.50
CA VAL A 150 -7.16 -5.15 0.71
C VAL A 150 -6.78 -5.30 -0.76
N ALA A 151 -7.51 -4.59 -1.62
CA ALA A 151 -7.28 -4.58 -3.05
C ALA A 151 -7.60 -3.20 -3.63
N LYS A 152 -6.66 -2.61 -4.37
CA LYS A 152 -6.85 -1.33 -5.08
C LYS A 152 -6.23 -1.39 -6.48
N GLY A 153 -6.96 -1.98 -7.43
CA GLY A 153 -6.51 -2.16 -8.80
C GLY A 153 -6.55 -0.89 -9.64
N ASN A 154 -5.76 -0.91 -10.72
CA ASN A 154 -5.90 0.08 -11.79
C ASN A 154 -7.25 -0.09 -12.50
N CYS A 155 -7.80 1.01 -13.03
CA CYS A 155 -9.04 0.99 -13.81
C CYS A 155 -8.78 0.48 -15.24
N GLY A 156 -8.27 -0.75 -15.37
CA GLY A 156 -7.86 -1.34 -16.63
C GLY A 156 -6.35 -1.24 -16.90
N VAL A 157 -5.93 -1.76 -18.05
CA VAL A 157 -4.52 -1.73 -18.49
C VAL A 157 -4.25 -0.35 -19.09
N PRO A 158 -3.15 0.34 -18.71
CA PRO A 158 -2.77 1.60 -19.34
C PRO A 158 -2.35 1.37 -20.80
N GLU A 159 -2.98 2.08 -21.72
CA GLU A 159 -2.68 2.04 -23.16
C GLU A 159 -2.26 3.42 -23.67
N PHE A 160 -1.20 3.48 -24.49
CA PHE A 160 -0.88 4.71 -25.21
C PHE A 160 -1.88 4.93 -26.34
N LYS A 161 -2.59 6.06 -26.31
CA LYS A 161 -3.43 6.54 -27.40
C LYS A 161 -2.92 7.90 -27.84
N GLY A 162 -2.02 7.89 -28.82
CA GLY A 162 -1.27 9.08 -29.21
C GLY A 162 -0.22 9.44 -28.16
N ASP A 163 -0.32 10.63 -27.60
CA ASP A 163 0.56 11.18 -26.55
C ASP A 163 0.00 10.99 -25.13
N ALA A 164 -1.22 10.45 -24.99
CA ALA A 164 -1.88 10.24 -23.72
C ALA A 164 -1.90 8.76 -23.30
N ILE A 165 -1.75 8.51 -22.00
CA ILE A 165 -2.03 7.22 -21.38
C ILE A 165 -3.52 7.18 -21.06
N VAL A 166 -4.24 6.20 -21.61
CA VAL A 166 -5.67 5.99 -21.40
C VAL A 166 -5.88 4.63 -20.74
N TYR A 167 -6.70 4.61 -19.71
CA TYR A 167 -7.12 3.40 -19.02
C TYR A 167 -8.47 2.93 -19.58
N ASN A 168 -8.60 1.63 -19.83
CA ASN A 168 -9.76 1.05 -20.54
C ASN A 168 -10.86 0.49 -19.61
N GLY A 169 -10.68 0.55 -18.30
CA GLY A 169 -11.66 0.09 -17.32
C GLY A 169 -12.77 1.10 -17.09
N THR A 170 -14.01 0.59 -17.06
CA THR A 170 -15.23 1.38 -16.82
C THR A 170 -15.74 1.14 -15.39
N PRO A 171 -16.55 2.06 -14.81
CA PRO A 171 -17.21 1.82 -13.53
C PRO A 171 -17.99 0.49 -13.50
N GLU A 172 -18.68 0.15 -14.59
CA GLU A 172 -19.47 -1.08 -14.70
C GLU A 172 -18.60 -2.35 -14.73
N MET A 173 -17.38 -2.26 -15.28
CA MET A 173 -16.42 -3.36 -15.23
C MET A 173 -15.81 -3.51 -13.84
N MET A 174 -15.42 -2.40 -13.21
CA MET A 174 -14.74 -2.40 -11.91
C MET A 174 -15.67 -2.75 -10.74
N ALA A 175 -16.98 -2.58 -10.90
CA ALA A 175 -17.97 -2.87 -9.87
C ALA A 175 -18.43 -4.35 -9.81
N LYS A 176 -17.98 -5.19 -10.74
CA LYS A 176 -18.30 -6.63 -10.80
C LYS A 176 -17.25 -7.47 -10.11
#